data_AF-A0A0F0KVU5-F1
#
_entry.id   AF-A0A0F0KVU5-F1
#
_cell.length_a   1.000
_cell.length_b   1.000
_cell.length_c   1.000
_cell.angle_alpha   90.00
_cell.angle_beta   90.00
_cell.angle_gamma   90.00
#
_symmetry.space_group_name_H-M   'P 1'
#
loop_
_entity.id
_entity.type
_entity.pdbx_description
1 polymer ?
#
loop_
_entity_poly.entity_id
_entity_poly.type
_entity_poly.pdbx_seq_one_letter_code
_entity_poly.pdbx_strand_id
1 'polypeptide(L)'
;MTSSTAFMDNAASTLRAESVPAFRMAQLLLVLDGVQPPLNRVDLERLSIIEFLSANPFLVVGDDSPEANELRLQGFGRHSITYASPSQRFVSRRERVASDVAQLVSLGLVRLFVADRQRVFSLTELGEQSAERLCSVYADAYRLSVATVGPLVMRLSAQRMRQRLETWLRVDPMLFDLIDAPTYHEFEAETSGLASRDMLF
;
A
#
# COMPACT_ATOMS: atom_id res chain seq x y z
N MET A 1 6.51 35.35 -19.15
CA MET A 1 6.45 34.07 -19.91
C MET A 1 6.91 32.91 -19.02
N THR A 2 6.15 32.57 -17.96
CA THR A 2 6.53 31.52 -16.99
C THR A 2 5.34 30.66 -16.53
N SER A 3 4.15 30.83 -17.11
CA SER A 3 2.92 30.15 -16.65
C SER A 3 2.56 28.88 -17.43
N SER A 4 3.31 28.52 -18.48
CA SER A 4 2.94 27.40 -19.38
C SER A 4 3.50 26.05 -18.94
N THR A 5 4.61 26.01 -18.21
CA THR A 5 5.25 24.77 -17.75
C THR A 5 4.52 24.14 -16.56
N ALA A 6 4.02 24.94 -15.61
CA ALA A 6 3.28 24.46 -14.45
C ALA A 6 1.91 23.81 -14.80
N PHE A 7 1.26 24.25 -15.89
CA PHE A 7 0.01 23.66 -16.37
C PHE A 7 0.22 22.30 -17.05
N MET A 8 1.33 22.11 -17.75
CA MET A 8 1.64 20.83 -18.42
C MET A 8 2.11 19.75 -17.43
N ASP A 9 2.83 20.11 -16.36
CA ASP A 9 3.18 19.17 -15.29
C ASP A 9 1.95 18.65 -14.53
N ASN A 10 0.95 19.51 -14.33
CA ASN A 10 -0.30 19.11 -13.68
C ASN A 10 -1.09 18.12 -14.56
N ALA A 11 -1.17 18.38 -15.87
CA ALA A 11 -1.83 17.48 -16.84
C ALA A 11 -1.16 16.11 -16.92
N ALA A 12 0.18 16.05 -16.90
CA ALA A 12 0.93 14.79 -16.93
C ALA A 12 0.78 13.97 -15.63
N SER A 13 0.68 14.63 -14.47
CA SER A 13 0.34 13.95 -13.21
C SER A 13 -1.08 13.36 -13.23
N THR A 14 -1.99 14.00 -13.98
CA THR A 14 -3.39 13.58 -14.18
C THR A 14 -3.52 12.33 -15.06
N LEU A 15 -2.46 11.92 -15.78
CA LEU A 15 -2.52 10.78 -16.72
C LEU A 15 -2.31 9.41 -16.06
N ARG A 16 -1.85 9.34 -14.81
CA ARG A 16 -1.64 8.07 -14.10
C ARG A 16 -2.80 7.78 -13.18
N ALA A 17 -3.46 6.63 -13.33
CA ALA A 17 -4.59 6.25 -12.49
C ALA A 17 -4.23 6.31 -10.98
N GLU A 18 -3.00 5.94 -10.61
CA GLU A 18 -2.53 6.02 -9.22
C GLU A 18 -2.37 7.45 -8.65
N SER A 19 -2.48 8.52 -9.45
CA SER A 19 -2.51 9.89 -8.90
C SER A 19 -3.92 10.27 -8.40
N VAL A 20 -4.96 9.60 -8.89
CA VAL A 20 -6.36 9.87 -8.54
C VAL A 20 -6.71 9.22 -7.19
N PRO A 21 -7.08 9.99 -6.15
CA PRO A 21 -7.39 9.43 -4.82
C PRO A 21 -8.52 8.39 -4.84
N ALA A 22 -9.59 8.65 -5.59
CA ALA A 22 -10.72 7.73 -5.70
C ALA A 22 -10.30 6.35 -6.24
N PHE A 23 -9.40 6.32 -7.22
CA PHE A 23 -8.86 5.08 -7.77
C PHE A 23 -8.04 4.31 -6.72
N ARG A 24 -7.13 4.99 -6.00
CA ARG A 24 -6.34 4.36 -4.94
C ARG A 24 -7.20 3.84 -3.79
N MET A 25 -8.20 4.60 -3.37
CA MET A 25 -9.16 4.17 -2.36
C MET A 25 -9.95 2.93 -2.82
N ALA A 26 -10.36 2.89 -4.10
CA ALA A 26 -11.00 1.70 -4.67
C ALA A 26 -10.06 0.48 -4.64
N GLN A 27 -8.77 0.65 -4.94
CA GLN A 27 -7.78 -0.43 -4.80
C GLN A 27 -7.67 -0.93 -3.35
N LEU A 28 -7.67 -0.03 -2.35
CA LEU A 28 -7.64 -0.42 -0.94
C LEU A 28 -8.89 -1.19 -0.52
N LEU A 29 -10.08 -0.82 -1.02
CA LEU A 29 -11.30 -1.60 -0.80
C LEU A 29 -11.15 -3.02 -1.37
N LEU A 30 -10.64 -3.16 -2.59
CA LEU A 30 -10.39 -4.47 -3.20
C LEU A 30 -9.34 -5.30 -2.44
N VAL A 31 -8.32 -4.66 -1.88
CA VAL A 31 -7.33 -5.34 -1.02
C VAL A 31 -8.02 -5.87 0.24
N LEU A 32 -8.76 -5.03 0.96
CA LEU A 32 -9.41 -5.43 2.21
C LEU A 32 -10.50 -6.48 1.98
N ASP A 33 -11.20 -6.43 0.85
CA ASP A 33 -12.19 -7.43 0.43
C ASP A 33 -11.53 -8.78 0.06
N GLY A 34 -10.36 -8.74 -0.60
CA GLY A 34 -9.64 -9.94 -0.99
C GLY A 34 -8.93 -10.66 0.15
N VAL A 35 -8.67 -9.98 1.29
CA VAL A 35 -8.10 -10.60 2.48
C VAL A 35 -9.22 -11.19 3.34
N GLN A 36 -9.55 -12.45 3.06
CA GLN A 36 -10.68 -13.17 3.65
C GLN A 36 -10.45 -13.60 5.12
N PRO A 37 -11.53 -13.83 5.90
CA PRO A 37 -11.44 -14.39 7.27
C PRO A 37 -10.68 -15.73 7.33
N PRO A 38 -9.96 -16.03 8.43
CA PRO A 38 -9.83 -15.24 9.67
C PRO A 38 -8.82 -14.09 9.56
N LEU A 39 -8.25 -13.86 8.38
CA LEU A 39 -7.14 -12.92 8.15
C LEU A 39 -7.63 -11.51 7.76
N ASN A 40 -8.93 -11.23 7.80
CA ASN A 40 -9.55 -9.96 7.39
C ASN A 40 -9.24 -8.75 8.28
N ARG A 41 -8.20 -8.85 9.12
CA ARG A 41 -7.69 -7.80 9.98
C ARG A 41 -6.27 -7.50 9.55
N VAL A 42 -6.11 -6.38 8.87
CA VAL A 42 -4.84 -6.02 8.25
C VAL A 42 -4.33 -4.76 8.92
N ASP A 43 -3.10 -4.81 9.46
CA ASP A 43 -2.42 -3.60 9.94
C ASP A 43 -1.96 -2.72 8.76
N LEU A 44 -1.53 -1.49 9.05
CA LEU A 44 -1.13 -0.54 8.01
C LEU A 44 0.07 -1.03 7.17
N GLU A 45 1.01 -1.74 7.79
CA GLU A 45 2.22 -2.24 7.12
C GLU A 45 1.84 -3.31 6.09
N ARG A 46 1.04 -4.29 6.49
CA ARG A 46 0.51 -5.34 5.61
C ARG A 46 -0.39 -4.80 4.53
N LEU A 47 -1.26 -3.84 4.85
CA LEU A 47 -2.14 -3.22 3.87
C LEU A 47 -1.33 -2.55 2.77
N SER A 48 -0.29 -1.80 3.16
CA SER A 48 0.62 -1.13 2.22
C SER A 48 1.40 -2.12 1.36
N ILE A 49 1.88 -3.22 1.94
CA ILE A 49 2.62 -4.26 1.22
C ILE A 49 1.71 -4.99 0.23
N ILE A 50 0.52 -5.41 0.66
CA ILE A 50 -0.43 -6.12 -0.22
C ILE A 50 -0.89 -5.21 -1.35
N GLU A 51 -1.22 -3.95 -1.09
CA GLU A 51 -1.58 -2.98 -2.15
C GLU A 51 -0.44 -2.85 -3.16
N PHE A 52 0.79 -2.59 -2.70
CA PHE A 52 1.91 -2.37 -3.60
C PHE A 52 2.23 -3.61 -4.44
N LEU A 53 2.28 -4.78 -3.81
CA LEU A 53 2.59 -6.03 -4.50
C LEU A 53 1.45 -6.49 -5.41
N SER A 54 0.20 -6.20 -5.08
CA SER A 54 -0.94 -6.48 -5.98
C SER A 54 -0.97 -5.56 -7.19
N ALA A 55 -0.43 -4.35 -7.06
CA ALA A 55 -0.17 -3.49 -8.21
C ALA A 55 1.06 -3.93 -9.03
N ASN A 56 1.89 -4.85 -8.50
CA ASN A 56 3.15 -5.30 -9.09
C ASN A 56 3.40 -6.81 -8.87
N PRO A 57 2.48 -7.70 -9.29
CA PRO A 57 2.49 -9.09 -8.82
C PRO A 57 3.72 -9.87 -9.27
N PHE A 58 4.34 -9.52 -10.40
CA PHE A 58 5.57 -10.17 -10.89
C PHE A 58 6.82 -9.89 -10.03
N LEU A 59 6.73 -9.06 -8.99
CA LEU A 59 7.79 -8.95 -7.98
C LEU A 59 7.84 -10.17 -7.05
N VAL A 60 6.71 -10.89 -6.90
CA VAL A 60 6.60 -12.03 -5.99
C VAL A 60 6.20 -13.34 -6.67
N VAL A 61 5.53 -13.26 -7.81
CA VAL A 61 5.12 -14.42 -8.59
C VAL A 61 6.24 -14.79 -9.57
N GLY A 62 6.68 -16.04 -9.53
CA GLY A 62 7.72 -16.56 -10.42
C GLY A 62 7.27 -16.61 -11.88
N ASP A 63 8.21 -16.38 -12.80
CA ASP A 63 7.91 -16.15 -14.22
C ASP A 63 7.19 -17.32 -14.92
N ASP A 64 7.46 -18.55 -14.50
CA ASP A 64 6.91 -19.77 -15.10
C ASP A 64 5.76 -20.38 -14.28
N SER A 65 5.22 -19.65 -13.30
CA SER A 65 4.14 -20.17 -12.46
C SER A 65 2.79 -20.10 -13.18
N PRO A 66 1.85 -21.02 -12.88
CA PRO A 66 0.48 -20.95 -13.39
C PRO A 66 -0.20 -19.60 -13.08
N GLU A 67 0.04 -19.06 -11.89
CA GLU A 67 -0.50 -17.76 -11.45
C GLU A 67 0.06 -16.61 -12.31
N ALA A 68 1.34 -16.66 -12.70
CA ALA A 68 1.91 -15.66 -13.59
C ALA A 68 1.29 -15.68 -14.98
N ASN A 69 0.88 -16.85 -15.47
CA ASN A 69 0.16 -16.98 -16.74
C ASN A 69 -1.26 -16.41 -16.62
N GLU A 70 -1.97 -16.72 -15.54
CA GLU A 70 -3.31 -16.22 -15.27
C GLU A 70 -3.35 -14.69 -15.19
N LEU A 71 -2.38 -14.09 -14.48
CA LEU A 71 -2.22 -12.64 -14.39
C LEU A 71 -1.99 -11.99 -15.75
N ARG A 72 -1.20 -12.61 -16.64
CA ARG A 72 -0.98 -12.12 -18.02
C ARG A 72 -2.27 -12.18 -18.84
N LEU A 73 -3.02 -13.27 -18.72
CA LEU A 73 -4.30 -13.43 -19.41
C LEU A 73 -5.32 -12.35 -18.96
N GLN A 74 -5.25 -11.92 -17.70
CA GLN A 74 -6.05 -10.80 -17.16
C GLN A 74 -5.48 -9.41 -17.48
N GLY A 75 -4.43 -9.33 -18.31
CA GLY A 75 -3.89 -8.05 -18.79
C GLY A 75 -2.85 -7.39 -17.88
N PHE A 76 -2.35 -8.07 -16.83
CA PHE A 76 -1.18 -7.55 -16.12
C PHE A 76 0.07 -7.59 -17.01
N GLY A 77 0.60 -6.41 -17.29
CA GLY A 77 1.87 -6.24 -17.96
C GLY A 77 3.05 -6.33 -17.00
N ARG A 78 4.18 -6.89 -17.47
CA ARG A 78 5.47 -6.84 -16.76
C ARG A 78 6.10 -5.44 -16.75
N HIS A 79 5.67 -4.57 -17.66
CA HIS A 79 6.36 -3.33 -17.98
C HIS A 79 5.54 -2.12 -17.54
N SER A 80 5.68 -1.69 -16.29
CA SER A 80 5.46 -0.28 -16.00
C SER A 80 6.75 0.46 -16.36
N ILE A 81 6.78 1.21 -17.46
CA ILE A 81 7.90 2.11 -17.79
C ILE A 81 7.96 3.17 -16.68
N THR A 82 8.71 2.91 -15.62
CA THR A 82 8.78 3.80 -14.44
C THR A 82 10.22 4.15 -14.14
N TYR A 83 10.51 5.45 -14.08
CA TYR A 83 11.83 6.03 -13.79
C TYR A 83 12.32 5.85 -12.35
N ALA A 84 11.51 5.22 -11.49
CA ALA A 84 11.80 5.01 -10.07
C ALA A 84 11.92 3.52 -9.78
N SER A 85 12.86 3.17 -8.90
CA SER A 85 13.02 1.78 -8.46
C SER A 85 11.77 1.29 -7.72
N PRO A 86 11.50 -0.03 -7.69
CA PRO A 86 10.40 -0.59 -6.91
C PRO A 86 10.38 -0.08 -5.46
N SER A 87 11.55 0.06 -4.82
CA SER A 87 11.69 0.58 -3.46
C SER A 87 11.19 2.01 -3.30
N GLN A 88 11.60 2.92 -4.19
CA GLN A 88 11.16 4.33 -4.14
C GLN A 88 9.65 4.45 -4.33
N ARG A 89 9.08 3.63 -5.22
CA ARG A 89 7.63 3.59 -5.45
C ARG A 89 6.89 3.03 -4.24
N PHE A 90 7.46 2.03 -3.56
CA PHE A 90 6.86 1.45 -2.36
C PHE A 90 6.76 2.49 -1.24
N VAL A 91 7.84 3.23 -0.95
CA VAL A 91 7.84 4.29 0.07
C VAL A 91 6.77 5.34 -0.24
N SER A 92 6.76 5.86 -1.47
CA SER A 92 5.79 6.87 -1.91
C SER A 92 4.34 6.37 -1.90
N ARG A 93 4.10 5.07 -2.07
CA ARG A 93 2.77 4.46 -1.95
C ARG A 93 2.39 4.27 -0.49
N ARG A 94 3.29 3.77 0.35
CA ARG A 94 3.08 3.54 1.78
C ARG A 94 2.60 4.80 2.50
N GLU A 95 3.22 5.95 2.22
CA GLU A 95 2.78 7.25 2.77
C GLU A 95 1.34 7.61 2.37
N ARG A 96 0.97 7.34 1.11
CA ARG A 96 -0.38 7.62 0.61
C ARG A 96 -1.44 6.68 1.17
N VAL A 97 -1.10 5.40 1.40
CA VAL A 97 -2.02 4.40 1.97
C VAL A 97 -2.56 4.85 3.32
N ALA A 98 -1.72 5.45 4.17
CA ALA A 98 -2.16 5.97 5.47
C ALA A 98 -3.23 7.06 5.35
N SER A 99 -3.05 7.99 4.41
CA SER A 99 -4.03 9.05 4.12
C SER A 99 -5.31 8.47 3.50
N ASP A 100 -5.18 7.61 2.49
CA ASP A 100 -6.32 7.06 1.77
C ASP A 100 -7.19 6.16 2.67
N VAL A 101 -6.57 5.35 3.56
CA VAL A 101 -7.34 4.53 4.52
C VAL A 101 -8.02 5.38 5.58
N ALA A 102 -7.41 6.49 6.03
CA ALA A 102 -8.05 7.42 6.94
C ALA A 102 -9.30 8.07 6.30
N GLN A 103 -9.24 8.39 5.01
CA GLN A 103 -10.41 8.86 4.26
C GLN A 103 -11.49 7.77 4.18
N LEU A 104 -11.14 6.53 3.86
CA LEU A 104 -12.10 5.42 3.84
C LEU A 104 -12.77 5.18 5.21
N VAL A 105 -12.03 5.37 6.31
CA VAL A 105 -12.59 5.33 7.67
C VAL A 105 -13.56 6.50 7.88
N SER A 106 -13.20 7.71 7.48
CA SER A 106 -14.07 8.89 7.61
C SER A 106 -15.37 8.77 6.79
N LEU A 107 -15.32 8.09 5.64
CA LEU A 107 -16.46 7.80 4.78
C LEU A 107 -17.33 6.63 5.29
N GLY A 108 -16.92 5.98 6.38
CA GLY A 108 -17.63 4.83 6.95
C GLY A 108 -17.50 3.54 6.13
N LEU A 109 -16.56 3.47 5.18
CA LEU A 109 -16.34 2.29 4.34
C LEU A 109 -15.42 1.28 5.03
N VAL A 110 -14.47 1.76 5.83
CA VAL A 110 -13.51 0.94 6.58
C VAL A 110 -13.68 1.18 8.08
N ARG A 111 -13.55 0.12 8.88
CA ARG A 111 -13.49 0.18 10.33
C ARG A 111 -12.04 0.10 10.79
N LEU A 112 -11.66 1.01 11.69
CA LEU A 112 -10.41 0.98 12.44
C LEU A 112 -10.68 0.49 13.86
N PHE A 113 -9.92 -0.49 14.33
CA PHE A 113 -9.94 -0.93 15.72
C PHE A 113 -8.56 -1.39 16.17
N VAL A 114 -8.41 -1.64 17.47
CA VAL A 114 -7.16 -2.12 18.05
C VAL A 114 -7.27 -3.62 18.33
N ALA A 115 -6.34 -4.39 17.79
CA ALA A 115 -6.16 -5.82 18.07
C ALA A 115 -4.68 -6.07 18.36
N ASP A 116 -4.35 -6.82 19.42
CA ASP A 116 -2.96 -7.13 19.79
C ASP A 116 -2.03 -5.91 19.87
N ARG A 117 -2.55 -4.79 20.41
CA ARG A 117 -1.87 -3.48 20.49
C ARG A 117 -1.51 -2.84 19.15
N GLN A 118 -2.08 -3.33 18.05
CA GLN A 118 -1.90 -2.80 16.70
C GLN A 118 -3.22 -2.23 16.18
N ARG A 119 -3.12 -1.18 15.37
CA ARG A 119 -4.24 -0.63 14.60
C ARG A 119 -4.47 -1.51 13.40
N VAL A 120 -5.67 -2.08 13.30
CA VAL A 120 -6.08 -2.96 12.20
C VAL A 120 -7.31 -2.43 11.50
N PHE A 121 -7.38 -2.70 10.21
CA PHE A 121 -8.45 -2.26 9.32
C PHE A 121 -9.25 -3.46 8.82
N SER A 122 -10.56 -3.29 8.72
CA SER A 122 -11.48 -4.22 8.05
C SER A 122 -12.56 -3.43 7.31
N LEU A 123 -13.21 -4.03 6.32
CA LEU A 123 -14.38 -3.41 5.70
C LEU A 123 -15.55 -3.32 6.69
N THR A 124 -16.41 -2.33 6.47
CA THR A 124 -17.79 -2.34 6.97
C THR A 124 -18.71 -3.00 5.93
N GLU A 125 -19.97 -3.25 6.27
CA GLU A 125 -20.97 -3.72 5.31
C GLU A 125 -21.10 -2.77 4.09
N LEU A 126 -21.06 -1.45 4.31
CA LEU A 126 -21.07 -0.48 3.22
C LEU A 126 -19.79 -0.56 2.37
N GLY A 127 -18.65 -0.83 3.00
CA GLY A 127 -17.38 -1.07 2.34
C GLY A 127 -17.39 -2.31 1.44
N GLU A 128 -17.93 -3.42 1.94
CA GLU A 128 -18.13 -4.68 1.20
C GLU A 128 -19.03 -4.45 -0.03
N GLN A 129 -20.22 -3.86 0.18
CA GLN A 129 -21.13 -3.51 -0.92
C GLN A 129 -20.49 -2.56 -1.95
N SER A 130 -19.65 -1.63 -1.49
CA SER A 130 -18.95 -0.70 -2.38
C SER A 130 -17.88 -1.42 -3.20
N ALA A 131 -17.14 -2.36 -2.59
CA ALA A 131 -16.17 -3.18 -3.28
C ALA A 131 -16.85 -4.06 -4.34
N GLU A 132 -17.95 -4.73 -4.01
CA GLU A 132 -18.73 -5.57 -4.95
C GLU A 132 -19.18 -4.82 -6.21
N ARG A 133 -19.47 -3.52 -6.10
CA ARG A 133 -19.87 -2.67 -7.23
C ARG A 133 -18.70 -2.27 -8.14
N LEU A 134 -17.45 -2.52 -7.75
CA LEU A 134 -16.27 -2.31 -8.60
C LEU A 134 -16.15 -3.48 -9.59
N CYS A 135 -16.85 -3.37 -10.72
CA CYS A 135 -16.99 -4.42 -11.74
C CYS A 135 -16.25 -4.12 -13.06
N SER A 136 -15.25 -3.24 -13.04
CA SER A 136 -14.42 -2.99 -14.22
C SER A 136 -13.48 -4.17 -14.48
N VAL A 137 -13.05 -4.35 -15.73
CA VAL A 137 -12.00 -5.34 -16.09
C VAL A 137 -10.74 -5.15 -15.25
N TYR A 138 -10.38 -3.89 -14.94
CA TYR A 138 -9.26 -3.60 -14.05
C TYR A 138 -9.49 -4.12 -12.64
N ALA A 139 -10.70 -3.95 -12.10
CA ALA A 139 -11.05 -4.41 -10.76
C ALA A 139 -11.00 -5.94 -10.69
N ASP A 140 -11.51 -6.65 -11.70
CA ASP A 140 -11.45 -8.11 -11.78
C ASP A 140 -10.01 -8.62 -11.83
N ALA A 141 -9.17 -8.01 -12.68
CA ALA A 141 -7.75 -8.32 -12.73
C ALA A 141 -7.09 -8.05 -11.38
N TYR A 142 -7.34 -6.89 -10.78
CA TYR A 142 -6.74 -6.51 -9.50
C TYR A 142 -7.18 -7.44 -8.36
N ARG A 143 -8.43 -7.90 -8.34
CA ARG A 143 -8.93 -8.93 -7.41
C ARG A 143 -8.15 -10.23 -7.55
N LEU A 144 -7.89 -10.69 -8.78
CA LEU A 144 -7.04 -11.87 -9.00
C LEU A 144 -5.65 -11.64 -8.40
N SER A 145 -5.04 -10.48 -8.67
CA SER A 145 -3.73 -10.17 -8.11
C SER A 145 -3.71 -10.14 -6.58
N VAL A 146 -4.74 -9.59 -5.94
CA VAL A 146 -4.89 -9.62 -4.47
C VAL A 146 -5.04 -11.06 -3.98
N ALA A 147 -5.83 -11.89 -4.66
CA ALA A 147 -6.00 -13.30 -4.31
C ALA A 147 -4.70 -14.10 -4.41
N THR A 148 -3.81 -13.75 -5.35
CA THR A 148 -2.47 -14.34 -5.47
C THR A 148 -1.51 -13.84 -4.39
N VAL A 149 -1.47 -12.52 -4.14
CA VAL A 149 -0.46 -11.86 -3.29
C VAL A 149 -0.84 -11.91 -1.80
N GLY A 150 -2.10 -11.68 -1.47
CA GLY A 150 -2.60 -11.60 -0.10
C GLY A 150 -2.20 -12.78 0.79
N PRO A 151 -2.43 -14.04 0.36
CA PRO A 151 -2.03 -15.21 1.14
C PRO A 151 -0.52 -15.30 1.38
N LEU A 152 0.32 -14.83 0.46
CA LEU A 152 1.78 -14.83 0.61
C LEU A 152 2.21 -13.90 1.75
N VAL A 153 1.64 -12.70 1.80
CA VAL A 153 1.97 -11.69 2.83
C VAL A 153 1.40 -12.10 4.18
N MET A 154 0.14 -12.54 4.22
CA MET A 154 -0.56 -12.83 5.47
C MET A 154 -0.01 -14.04 6.23
N ARG A 155 0.68 -14.97 5.56
CA ARG A 155 1.32 -16.13 6.19
C ARG A 155 2.68 -15.83 6.85
N LEU A 156 3.26 -14.66 6.60
CA LEU A 156 4.58 -14.29 7.12
C LEU A 156 4.46 -13.61 8.49
N SER A 157 5.42 -13.83 9.39
CA SER A 157 5.60 -12.97 10.56
C SER A 157 6.11 -11.59 10.14
N ALA A 158 5.96 -10.57 11.00
CA ALA A 158 6.45 -9.22 10.69
C ALA A 158 7.94 -9.20 10.30
N GLN A 159 8.79 -9.94 11.03
CA GLN A 159 10.21 -10.06 10.72
C GLN A 159 10.45 -10.71 9.35
N ARG A 160 9.79 -11.83 9.05
CA ARG A 160 9.94 -12.52 7.75
C ARG A 160 9.39 -11.69 6.59
N MET A 161 8.35 -10.92 6.86
CA MET A 161 7.75 -10.01 5.88
C MET A 161 8.75 -8.93 5.46
N ARG A 162 9.45 -8.29 6.41
CA ARG A 162 10.50 -7.30 6.11
C ARG A 162 11.64 -7.89 5.29
N GLN A 163 12.17 -9.04 5.71
CA GLN A 163 13.22 -9.75 4.98
C GLN A 163 12.81 -10.10 3.54
N ARG A 164 11.57 -10.59 3.35
CA ARG A 164 11.05 -10.91 2.02
C ARG A 164 10.84 -9.66 1.17
N LEU A 165 10.38 -8.57 1.78
CA LEU A 165 10.16 -7.30 1.11
C LEU A 165 11.45 -6.73 0.52
N GLU A 166 12.57 -6.83 1.24
CA GLU A 166 13.90 -6.46 0.72
C GLU A 166 14.25 -7.21 -0.58
N THR A 167 14.03 -8.53 -0.58
CA THR A 167 14.24 -9.38 -1.76
C THR A 167 13.30 -9.02 -2.91
N TRP A 168 12.01 -8.84 -2.63
CA TRP A 168 10.99 -8.55 -3.65
C TRP A 168 11.16 -7.19 -4.31
N LEU A 169 11.53 -6.18 -3.51
CA LEU A 169 11.78 -4.84 -4.01
C LEU A 169 13.16 -4.73 -4.69
N ARG A 170 14.00 -5.78 -4.63
CA ARG A 170 15.38 -5.82 -5.14
C ARG A 170 16.18 -4.61 -4.64
N VAL A 171 16.03 -4.31 -3.35
CA VAL A 171 16.60 -3.09 -2.75
C VAL A 171 18.09 -3.30 -2.51
N ASP A 172 18.87 -2.28 -2.85
CA ASP A 172 20.23 -2.13 -2.31
C ASP A 172 20.11 -1.84 -0.80
N PRO A 173 20.63 -2.71 0.10
CA PRO A 173 20.36 -2.67 1.55
C PRO A 173 20.50 -1.29 2.22
N MET A 174 21.34 -0.40 1.68
CA MET A 174 21.58 0.94 2.25
C MET A 174 20.36 1.88 2.18
N LEU A 175 19.37 1.62 1.34
CA LEU A 175 18.18 2.48 1.24
C LEU A 175 17.24 2.30 2.44
N PHE A 176 17.16 1.12 3.05
CA PHE A 176 16.28 0.88 4.21
C PHE A 176 16.77 1.60 5.48
N ASP A 177 18.09 1.57 5.75
CA ASP A 177 18.68 2.27 6.90
C ASP A 177 18.48 3.79 6.86
N LEU A 178 18.37 4.39 5.66
CA LEU A 178 18.10 5.82 5.50
C LEU A 178 16.61 6.17 5.68
N ILE A 179 15.72 5.20 5.51
CA ILE A 179 14.25 5.36 5.56
C ILE A 179 13.71 5.07 6.97
N ASP A 180 14.36 4.18 7.72
CA ASP A 180 14.09 3.96 9.15
C ASP A 180 14.81 4.96 10.06
N ALA A 181 15.53 5.93 9.47
CA ALA A 181 16.00 7.09 10.22
C ALA A 181 14.78 7.87 10.72
N PRO A 182 14.69 8.20 12.02
CA PRO A 182 13.56 8.95 12.54
C PRO A 182 13.45 10.25 11.76
N THR A 183 12.27 10.50 11.18
CA THR A 183 11.98 11.81 10.60
C THR A 183 12.24 12.88 11.66
N TYR A 184 12.77 14.05 11.29
CA TYR A 184 13.14 15.12 12.23
C TYR A 184 12.03 15.46 13.27
N HIS A 185 10.75 15.19 12.95
CA HIS A 185 9.62 15.34 13.87
C HIS A 185 9.53 14.28 14.99
N GLU A 186 10.07 13.07 14.81
CA GLU A 186 10.14 12.05 15.87
C GLU A 186 11.27 12.36 16.88
N PHE A 187 12.37 12.98 16.43
CA PHE A 187 13.42 13.50 17.32
C PHE A 187 12.94 14.69 18.17
N GLU A 188 12.08 15.57 17.63
CA GLU A 188 11.50 16.68 18.39
C GLU A 188 10.51 16.18 19.46
N ALA A 189 9.78 15.08 19.21
CA ALA A 189 8.87 14.50 20.19
C ALA A 189 9.62 13.83 21.35
N GLU A 190 10.74 13.13 21.08
CA GLU A 190 11.58 12.54 22.14
C GLU A 190 12.37 13.60 22.93
N THR A 191 12.88 14.64 22.29
CA THR A 191 13.60 15.73 22.96
C THR A 191 12.69 16.68 23.73
N SER A 192 11.48 16.96 23.24
CA SER A 192 10.48 17.77 23.95
C SER A 192 9.86 17.03 25.14
N GLY A 193 9.79 15.70 25.08
CA GLY A 193 9.37 14.85 26.21
C GLY A 193 10.39 14.77 27.34
N LEU A 194 11.68 14.99 27.04
CA LEU A 194 12.76 15.05 28.04
C LEU A 194 12.89 16.45 28.68
N ALA A 195 12.60 17.53 27.94
CA ALA A 195 12.70 18.90 28.45
C ALA A 195 11.63 19.27 29.49
N SER A 196 10.49 18.55 29.53
CA SER A 196 9.41 18.83 30.49
C SER A 196 9.55 18.12 31.84
N ARG A 197 10.61 17.32 32.05
CA ARG A 197 10.78 16.52 33.27
C ARG A 197 11.78 17.05 34.30
N ASP A 198 12.50 18.14 33.99
CA ASP A 198 13.55 18.70 34.87
C ASP A 198 13.24 20.09 35.45
N MET A 199 11.98 20.53 35.50
CA MET A 199 11.58 21.78 36.18
C MET A 199 10.51 21.59 37.26
N LEU A 200 10.74 20.66 38.19
CA LEU A 200 10.10 20.67 39.50
C LEU A 200 11.11 20.25 40.58
N PHE A 201 11.89 21.23 41.05
CA PHE A 201 12.37 21.31 42.43
C PHE A 201 12.16 22.74 42.93
#